data_AF-A0A1G0HYG9-F1
#
_entry.id   AF-A0A1G0HYG9-F1
#
_cell.length_a   1.000
_cell.length_b   1.000
_cell.length_c   1.000
_cell.angle_alpha   90.00
_cell.angle_beta   90.00
_cell.angle_gamma   90.00
#
_symmetry.space_group_name_H-M   'P 1'
#
loop_
_entity.id
_entity.type
_entity.pdbx_description
1 polymer ?
#
loop_
_entity_poly.entity_id
_entity_poly.type
_entity_poly.pdbx_seq_one_letter_code
_entity_poly.pdbx_strand_id
1 'polypeptide(L)'
;MWVGVVVAAVMVGGSSLAETASHEAIYTADQSNIIVQAGEPTFTIKLKSNPSTGYAWFLRDYNDRLISPVAWHYASAKTNLMGASGYELWTFRLNPSAFVVPQQMTMRFIYRRSWESRDHAAAEATFNVSTSAEHAQ
;
A
#
# COMPACT_ATOMS: atom_id res chain seq x y z
N MET A 1 13.34 24.08 65.89
CA MET A 1 14.43 23.41 65.14
C MET A 1 13.85 22.13 64.53
N TRP A 2 13.46 22.18 63.26
CA TRP A 2 13.18 21.01 62.41
C TRP A 2 13.96 21.26 61.12
N VAL A 3 14.71 20.24 60.70
CA VAL A 3 15.68 20.26 59.61
C VAL A 3 15.09 19.54 58.41
N GLY A 4 15.18 20.18 57.23
CA GLY A 4 15.49 19.57 55.93
C GLY A 4 14.40 18.67 55.30
N VAL A 5 14.37 18.44 53.98
CA VAL A 5 15.29 18.74 52.88
C VAL A 5 14.41 18.81 51.61
N VAL A 6 14.67 19.80 50.75
CA VAL A 6 14.12 19.89 49.39
C VAL A 6 14.86 18.87 48.53
N VAL A 7 14.16 17.93 47.90
CA VAL A 7 14.75 17.09 46.85
C VAL A 7 14.10 17.42 45.51
N ALA A 8 14.97 17.79 44.59
CA ALA A 8 14.70 18.32 43.27
C ALA A 8 14.05 17.29 42.34
N ALA A 9 13.19 17.82 41.47
CA ALA A 9 12.63 17.13 40.32
C ALA A 9 13.75 16.68 39.35
N VAL A 10 13.70 15.43 38.92
CA VAL A 10 14.34 14.99 37.69
C VAL A 10 13.22 14.58 36.74
N MET A 11 12.93 15.47 35.80
CA MET A 11 12.11 15.19 34.63
C MET A 11 12.90 14.24 33.72
N VAL A 12 12.62 12.94 33.80
CA VAL A 12 13.08 12.01 32.77
C VAL A 12 12.16 12.19 31.58
N GLY A 13 12.63 13.00 30.63
CA GLY A 13 12.07 13.10 29.28
C GLY A 13 12.16 11.74 28.61
N GLY A 14 11.08 10.97 28.69
CA GLY A 14 10.86 9.85 27.80
C GLY A 14 10.48 10.41 26.43
N SER A 15 11.48 10.74 25.62
CA SER A 15 11.28 10.90 24.18
C SER A 15 10.85 9.54 23.66
N SER A 16 9.54 9.29 23.62
CA SER A 16 8.98 8.19 22.85
C SER A 16 9.36 8.48 21.41
N LEU A 17 10.42 7.82 20.94
CA LEU A 17 10.65 7.61 19.53
C LEU A 17 9.40 6.89 19.05
N ALA A 18 8.44 7.65 18.52
CA ALA A 18 7.36 7.09 17.76
C ALA A 18 8.04 6.33 16.64
N GLU A 19 8.06 5.01 16.78
CA GLU A 19 8.32 4.09 15.70
C GLU A 19 7.26 4.47 14.65
N THR A 20 7.66 5.35 13.74
CA THR A 20 6.82 5.80 12.65
C THR A 20 6.81 4.62 11.69
N ALA A 21 6.09 3.58 12.08
CA ALA A 21 5.57 2.60 11.18
C ALA A 21 4.74 3.43 10.21
N SER A 22 5.35 3.75 9.07
CA SER A 22 4.70 4.35 7.92
C SER A 22 3.32 3.72 7.80
N HIS A 23 2.27 4.52 7.98
CA HIS A 23 0.91 4.09 7.75
C HIS A 23 0.76 3.86 6.25
N GLU A 24 1.25 2.73 5.77
CA GLU A 24 1.16 2.39 4.36
C GLU A 24 -0.30 2.06 4.09
N ALA A 25 -1.00 2.95 3.38
CA ALA A 25 -2.41 2.76 3.07
C ALA A 25 -2.59 1.49 2.23
N ILE A 26 -3.30 0.50 2.79
CA ILE A 26 -3.59 -0.78 2.12
C ILE A 26 -5.00 -0.75 1.56
N TYR A 27 -5.12 -0.99 0.25
CA TYR A 27 -6.38 -1.02 -0.49
C TYR A 27 -6.69 -2.44 -0.98
N THR A 28 -7.92 -2.90 -0.81
CA THR A 28 -8.39 -4.17 -1.41
C THR A 28 -9.16 -3.92 -2.70
N ALA A 29 -9.52 -4.98 -3.42
CA ALA A 29 -10.34 -4.87 -4.65
C ALA A 29 -11.69 -4.15 -4.46
N ASP A 30 -12.22 -4.14 -3.23
CA ASP A 30 -13.47 -3.42 -2.89
C ASP A 30 -13.25 -1.90 -2.74
N GLN A 31 -11.99 -1.48 -2.53
CA GLN A 31 -11.58 -0.10 -2.35
C GLN A 31 -10.90 0.41 -3.62
N SER A 32 -11.68 0.50 -4.70
CA SER A 32 -11.17 0.85 -6.04
C SER A 32 -10.78 2.32 -6.19
N ASN A 33 -11.26 3.22 -5.33
CA ASN A 33 -10.89 4.63 -5.37
C ASN A 33 -9.78 4.95 -4.35
N ILE A 34 -8.63 5.36 -4.84
CA ILE A 34 -7.42 5.63 -4.07
C ILE A 34 -7.10 7.12 -4.21
N ILE A 35 -6.98 7.81 -3.08
CA ILE A 35 -6.51 9.21 -3.04
C ILE A 35 -5.13 9.21 -2.41
N VAL A 36 -4.15 9.71 -3.15
CA VAL A 36 -2.76 9.77 -2.69
C VAL A 36 -2.36 11.23 -2.49
N GLN A 37 -1.76 11.52 -1.34
CA GLN A 37 -1.28 12.85 -0.98
C GLN A 37 0.24 12.95 -1.20
N ALA A 38 0.72 14.16 -1.46
CA ALA A 38 2.15 14.40 -1.69
C ALA A 38 3.03 14.02 -0.48
N GLY A 39 2.51 14.19 0.76
CA GLY A 39 3.19 13.79 2.00
C GLY A 39 3.28 12.27 2.20
N GLU A 40 2.38 11.51 1.59
CA GLU A 40 2.32 10.04 1.68
C GLU A 40 2.19 9.44 0.27
N PRO A 41 3.24 9.49 -0.56
CA PRO A 41 3.16 9.13 -1.98
C PRO A 41 3.14 7.62 -2.24
N THR A 42 3.08 6.80 -1.20
CA THR A 42 3.21 5.34 -1.28
C THR A 42 1.93 4.68 -0.79
N PHE A 43 1.48 3.65 -1.50
CA PHE A 43 0.32 2.86 -1.12
C PHE A 43 0.50 1.41 -1.55
N THR A 44 -0.24 0.51 -0.90
CA THR A 44 -0.22 -0.93 -1.21
C THR A 44 -1.60 -1.40 -1.65
N ILE A 45 -1.62 -2.22 -2.70
CA ILE A 45 -2.80 -2.96 -3.13
C ILE A 45 -2.68 -4.39 -2.66
N LYS A 46 -3.71 -4.88 -1.97
CA LYS A 46 -3.84 -6.24 -1.45
C LYS A 46 -4.92 -6.98 -2.22
N LEU A 47 -4.49 -7.92 -3.07
CA LEU A 47 -5.38 -8.74 -3.88
C LEU A 47 -5.39 -10.18 -3.34
N LYS A 48 -6.56 -10.79 -3.20
CA LYS A 48 -6.66 -12.19 -2.80
C LYS A 48 -6.09 -13.07 -3.93
N SER A 49 -5.20 -14.00 -3.59
CA SER A 49 -4.51 -14.85 -4.56
C SER A 49 -4.33 -16.27 -4.04
N ASN A 50 -4.44 -17.26 -4.92
CA ASN A 50 -4.21 -18.67 -4.58
C ASN A 50 -3.20 -19.30 -5.56
N PRO A 51 -1.89 -19.17 -5.29
CA PRO A 51 -0.84 -19.63 -6.20
C PRO A 51 -0.86 -21.15 -6.40
N SER A 52 -1.45 -21.93 -5.49
CA SER A 52 -1.60 -23.39 -5.64
C SER A 52 -2.42 -23.80 -6.88
N THR A 53 -3.22 -22.89 -7.43
CA THR A 53 -4.03 -23.11 -8.63
C THR A 53 -3.34 -22.71 -9.94
N GLY A 54 -2.12 -22.17 -9.85
CA GLY A 54 -1.34 -21.62 -10.96
C GLY A 54 -1.72 -20.20 -11.40
N TYR A 55 -2.67 -19.57 -10.71
CA TYR A 55 -3.09 -18.20 -10.99
C TYR A 55 -2.26 -17.18 -10.20
N ALA A 56 -2.03 -16.02 -10.82
CA ALA A 56 -1.40 -14.86 -10.20
C ALA A 56 -2.00 -13.57 -10.75
N TRP A 57 -1.86 -12.47 -10.02
CA TRP A 57 -2.22 -11.15 -10.50
C TRP A 57 -1.10 -10.54 -11.35
N PHE A 58 -1.48 -9.89 -12.45
CA PHE A 58 -0.56 -9.17 -13.33
C PHE A 58 -1.04 -7.74 -13.52
N LEU A 59 -0.14 -6.79 -13.35
CA LEU A 59 -0.39 -5.39 -13.71
C LEU A 59 -0.46 -5.27 -15.24
N ARG A 60 -1.65 -4.92 -15.75
CA ARG A 60 -1.95 -4.87 -17.19
C ARG A 60 -1.80 -3.46 -17.74
N ASP A 61 -2.44 -2.50 -17.10
CA ASP A 61 -2.50 -1.10 -17.54
C ASP A 61 -2.21 -0.19 -16.36
N TYR A 62 -1.30 0.78 -16.52
CA TYR A 62 -1.00 1.83 -15.55
C TYR A 62 -0.21 2.96 -16.23
N ASN A 63 -0.11 4.11 -15.56
CA ASN A 63 0.71 5.23 -16.03
C ASN A 63 2.10 5.16 -15.41
N ASP A 64 3.07 4.61 -16.14
CA ASP A 64 4.46 4.41 -15.73
C ASP A 64 5.24 5.72 -15.51
N ARG A 65 4.79 6.83 -16.11
CA ARG A 65 5.38 8.16 -15.90
C ARG A 65 5.03 8.74 -14.54
N LEU A 66 3.89 8.36 -13.98
CA LEU A 66 3.34 8.92 -12.74
C LEU A 66 3.41 7.94 -11.56
N ILE A 67 3.36 6.64 -11.81
CA ILE A 67 3.35 5.59 -10.78
C ILE A 67 4.46 4.59 -11.08
N SER A 68 5.23 4.25 -10.04
CA SER A 68 6.25 3.21 -10.09
C SER A 68 5.92 2.07 -9.12
N PRO A 69 5.95 0.79 -9.56
CA PRO A 69 5.92 -0.34 -8.65
C PRO A 69 7.24 -0.40 -7.86
N VAL A 70 7.14 -0.51 -6.54
CA VAL A 70 8.30 -0.52 -5.62
C VAL A 70 8.55 -1.91 -5.07
N ALA A 71 7.48 -2.64 -4.72
CA ALA A 71 7.59 -3.98 -4.18
C ALA A 71 6.41 -4.84 -4.60
N TRP A 72 6.67 -6.14 -4.71
CA TRP A 72 5.65 -7.17 -4.87
C TRP A 72 6.04 -8.36 -4.03
N HIS A 73 5.10 -8.88 -3.24
CA HIS A 73 5.28 -10.15 -2.56
C HIS A 73 3.95 -10.87 -2.33
N TYR A 74 4.04 -12.19 -2.28
CA TYR A 74 2.92 -13.04 -1.88
C TYR A 74 2.98 -13.30 -0.37
N ALA A 75 1.89 -13.00 0.32
CA ALA A 75 1.69 -13.35 1.72
C ALA A 75 0.69 -14.51 1.85
N SER A 76 1.16 -15.64 2.35
CA SER A 76 0.30 -16.79 2.67
C SER A 76 -0.71 -16.42 3.77
N ALA A 77 -1.88 -17.06 3.77
CA ALA A 77 -2.78 -16.94 4.92
C ALA A 77 -2.08 -17.46 6.19
N LYS A 78 -2.36 -16.83 7.34
CA LYS A 78 -1.80 -17.23 8.64
C LYS A 78 -2.17 -18.66 9.04
N THR A 79 -3.15 -19.27 8.36
CA THR A 79 -3.51 -20.67 8.54
C THR A 79 -2.51 -21.55 7.80
N ASN A 80 -1.75 -22.36 8.52
CA ASN A 80 -0.73 -23.28 8.00
C ASN A 80 -1.36 -24.50 7.25
N LEU A 81 -2.48 -24.28 6.57
CA LEU A 81 -3.22 -25.28 5.80
C LEU A 81 -2.73 -25.27 4.35
N MET A 82 -2.34 -26.44 3.85
CA MET A 82 -2.00 -26.62 2.44
C MET A 82 -3.18 -26.22 1.55
N GLY A 83 -2.93 -25.31 0.59
CA GLY A 83 -3.95 -24.79 -0.33
C GLY A 83 -4.77 -23.59 0.17
N ALA A 84 -4.44 -23.02 1.33
CA ALA A 84 -5.10 -21.81 1.81
C ALA A 84 -4.85 -20.62 0.87
N SER A 85 -5.92 -19.91 0.49
CA SER A 85 -5.82 -18.67 -0.28
C SER A 85 -5.07 -17.61 0.53
N GLY A 86 -4.06 -16.97 -0.05
CA GLY A 86 -3.32 -15.87 0.54
C GLY A 86 -3.64 -14.55 -0.15
N TYR A 87 -2.65 -13.66 -0.17
CA TYR A 87 -2.75 -12.35 -0.77
C TYR A 87 -1.48 -12.00 -1.55
N GLU A 88 -1.63 -11.30 -2.66
CA GLU A 88 -0.55 -10.57 -3.30
C GLU A 88 -0.60 -9.12 -2.85
N LEU A 89 0.54 -8.62 -2.37
CA LEU A 89 0.73 -7.24 -1.97
C LEU A 89 1.61 -6.56 -3.00
N TRP A 90 1.09 -5.47 -3.56
CA TRP A 90 1.74 -4.65 -4.57
C TRP A 90 1.91 -3.23 -4.01
N THR A 91 3.14 -2.85 -3.71
CA THR A 91 3.47 -1.51 -3.24
C THR A 91 3.81 -0.61 -4.42
N PHE A 92 3.16 0.54 -4.48
CA PHE A 92 3.36 1.57 -5.50
C PHE A 92 3.78 2.87 -4.87
N ARG A 93 4.58 3.63 -5.60
CA ARG A 93 4.96 5.00 -5.25
C ARG A 93 4.63 5.93 -6.41
N LEU A 94 3.99 7.04 -6.10
CA LEU A 94 3.79 8.13 -7.06
C LEU A 94 5.06 8.96 -7.20
N ASN A 95 5.38 9.29 -8.44
CA ASN A 95 6.47 10.18 -8.77
C ASN A 95 6.11 11.61 -8.36
N PRO A 96 7.08 12.45 -7.97
CA PRO A 96 6.82 13.85 -7.63
C PRO A 96 6.07 14.63 -8.73
N SER A 97 6.29 14.28 -10.00
CA SER A 97 5.58 14.83 -11.16
C SER A 97 4.06 14.62 -11.11
N ALA A 98 3.57 13.59 -10.42
CA ALA A 98 2.15 13.29 -10.28
C ALA A 98 1.41 14.27 -9.36
N PHE A 99 2.14 15.08 -8.59
CA PHE A 99 1.58 16.05 -7.63
C PHE A 99 1.69 17.51 -8.10
N VAL A 100 2.35 17.77 -9.24
CA VAL A 100 2.47 19.14 -9.80
C VAL A 100 1.10 19.73 -10.13
N VAL A 101 0.19 18.87 -10.57
CA VAL A 101 -1.23 19.17 -10.83
C VAL A 101 -2.08 18.01 -10.34
N PRO A 102 -3.36 18.21 -10.02
CA PRO A 102 -4.27 17.10 -9.76
C PRO A 102 -4.29 16.14 -10.96
N GLN A 103 -4.00 14.87 -10.71
CA GLN A 103 -3.98 13.80 -11.70
C GLN A 103 -4.99 12.74 -11.31
N GLN A 104 -5.62 12.15 -12.32
CA GLN A 104 -6.45 10.96 -12.18
C GLN A 104 -5.97 9.91 -13.16
N MET A 105 -5.80 8.68 -12.69
CA MET A 105 -5.32 7.59 -13.51
C MET A 105 -5.94 6.27 -13.09
N THR A 106 -6.06 5.36 -14.05
CA THR A 106 -6.61 4.03 -13.82
C THR A 106 -5.49 3.01 -13.90
N MET A 107 -5.48 2.11 -12.92
CA MET A 107 -4.63 0.92 -12.91
C MET A 107 -5.51 -0.32 -13.05
N ARG A 108 -5.09 -1.27 -13.88
CA ARG A 108 -5.82 -2.50 -14.13
C ARG A 108 -4.94 -3.71 -13.86
N PHE A 109 -5.47 -4.64 -13.07
CA PHE A 109 -4.87 -5.94 -12.81
C PHE A 109 -5.72 -7.03 -13.42
N ILE A 110 -5.07 -8.08 -13.90
CA ILE A 110 -5.71 -9.28 -14.42
C ILE A 110 -5.23 -10.52 -13.65
N TYR A 111 -6.14 -11.40 -13.30
CA TYR A 111 -5.85 -12.66 -12.61
C TYR A 111 -5.91 -13.80 -13.63
N ARG A 112 -4.77 -14.42 -13.90
CA ARG A 112 -4.66 -15.48 -14.92
C ARG A 112 -3.52 -16.44 -14.61
N ARG A 113 -3.45 -17.56 -15.32
CA ARG A 113 -2.23 -18.38 -15.34
C ARG A 113 -1.19 -17.76 -16.27
N SER A 114 0.08 -17.93 -15.93
CA SER A 114 1.19 -17.35 -16.69
C SER A 114 1.19 -17.77 -18.17
N TRP A 115 0.68 -18.98 -18.47
CA TRP A 115 0.58 -19.57 -19.80
C TRP A 115 -0.74 -19.29 -20.54
N GLU A 116 -1.71 -18.63 -19.91
CA GLU A 116 -2.96 -18.23 -20.56
C GLU A 116 -2.80 -16.87 -21.25
N SER A 117 -3.51 -16.68 -22.38
CA SER A 117 -3.55 -15.40 -23.08
C SER A 117 -4.12 -14.30 -22.17
N ARG A 118 -3.71 -13.06 -22.41
CA ARG A 118 -4.16 -11.88 -21.65
C ARG A 118 -5.67 -11.67 -21.73
N ASP A 119 -6.31 -12.15 -22.79
CA ASP A 119 -7.76 -12.04 -23.01
C ASP A 119 -8.58 -13.08 -22.22
N HIS A 120 -7.91 -14.05 -21.59
CA HIS A 120 -8.53 -15.11 -20.79
C HIS A 120 -8.26 -14.91 -19.29
N ALA A 121 -8.54 -13.70 -18.78
CA ALA A 121 -8.44 -13.43 -17.35
C ALA A 121 -9.62 -14.05 -16.59
N ALA A 122 -9.33 -14.74 -15.49
CA ALA A 122 -10.35 -15.30 -14.59
C ALA A 122 -10.99 -14.22 -13.70
N ALA A 123 -10.27 -13.13 -13.44
CA ALA A 123 -10.78 -11.95 -12.73
C ALA A 123 -10.00 -10.70 -13.16
N GLU A 124 -10.61 -9.53 -12.97
CA GLU A 124 -9.96 -8.24 -13.16
C GLU A 124 -10.19 -7.37 -11.92
N ALA A 125 -9.21 -6.53 -11.57
CA ALA A 125 -9.32 -5.53 -10.52
C ALA A 125 -8.90 -4.17 -11.09
N THR A 126 -9.74 -3.16 -10.90
CA THR A 126 -9.52 -1.81 -11.41
C THR A 126 -9.44 -0.82 -10.26
N PHE A 127 -8.42 0.03 -10.27
CA PHE A 127 -8.19 1.05 -9.27
C PHE A 127 -8.09 2.42 -9.94
N ASN A 128 -8.89 3.37 -9.47
CA ASN A 128 -8.81 4.77 -9.85
C ASN A 128 -7.98 5.50 -8.80
N VAL A 129 -6.81 5.97 -9.21
CA VAL A 129 -5.87 6.70 -8.38
C VAL A 129 -5.99 8.17 -8.71
N SER A 130 -6.27 8.97 -7.69
CA SER A 130 -6.34 10.42 -7.79
C SER A 130 -5.27 11.04 -6.91
N THR A 131 -4.59 12.06 -7.40
CA THR A 131 -3.64 12.84 -6.61
C THR A 131 -4.34 14.03 -5.98
N SER A 132 -4.12 14.22 -4.69
CA SER A 132 -4.55 15.41 -3.98
C SER A 132 -3.29 16.23 -3.68
N ALA A 133 -3.28 17.47 -4.20
CA ALA A 133 -2.34 18.46 -3.72
C ALA A 133 -2.76 18.80 -2.28
N GLU A 134 -1.82 18.69 -1.35
CA GLU A 134 -2.03 19.21 0.00
C GLU A 134 -2.40 20.70 -0.14
N HIS A 135 -3.64 21.05 0.23
CA HIS A 135 -4.03 22.43 0.36
C HIS A 135 -3.24 22.99 1.55
N ALA A 136 -2.13 23.68 1.27
CA ALA A 136 -1.56 24.61 2.25
C ALA A 136 -2.63 25.67 2.51
N GLN A 137 -3.25 25.57 3.68
CA GLN A 137 -4.24 26.51 4.18
C GLN A 137 -3.56 27.69 4.86
#